data_AF-A0ABD1F9R2-F1
#
_entry.id   AF-A0ABD1F9R2-F1
#
_cell.length_a   1.000
_cell.length_b   1.000
_cell.length_c   1.000
_cell.angle_alpha   90.00
_cell.angle_beta   90.00
_cell.angle_gamma   90.00
#
_symmetry.space_group_name_H-M   'P 1'
#
loop_
_entity.id
_entity.type
_entity.pdbx_description
1 polymer ?
#
loop_
_entity_poly.entity_id
_entity_poly.type
_entity_poly.pdbx_seq_one_letter_code
_entity_poly.pdbx_strand_id
1 'polypeptide(L)'
;MIKFSIKAGLATAAIYYVREQGIWRNSDEAIEASNKIKSAVKPYVDEVKAQIPIEMPKIPETDNICQTAQQYWNLGVRATFSFLVHLPDYSKEYANKGADALLGNQEVANLFNSFTSSESSKPVTKQQ
;
A
#
# COMPACT_ATOMS: atom_id res chain seq x y z
N MET A 1 5.04 8.80 -7.69
CA MET A 1 5.82 8.80 -6.43
C MET A 1 5.22 9.72 -5.37
N ILE A 2 5.22 11.05 -5.52
CA ILE A 2 4.77 12.00 -4.47
C ILE A 2 3.31 11.77 -4.00
N LYS A 3 2.36 11.54 -4.92
CA LYS A 3 0.96 11.22 -4.59
C LYS A 3 0.82 9.96 -3.75
N PHE A 4 1.68 8.97 -3.96
CA PHE A 4 1.69 7.73 -3.19
C PHE A 4 2.25 7.99 -1.79
N SER A 5 3.34 8.76 -1.67
CA SER A 5 3.92 9.15 -0.38
C SER A 5 2.94 9.92 0.50
N ILE A 6 2.18 10.87 -0.08
CA ILE A 6 1.16 11.63 0.66
C ILE A 6 0.05 10.71 1.15
N LYS A 7 -0.48 9.84 0.27
CA LYS A 7 -1.53 8.89 0.65
C LYS A 7 -1.04 7.86 1.69
N ALA A 8 0.18 7.38 1.54
CA ALA A 8 0.81 6.46 2.50
C ALA A 8 1.06 7.15 3.86
N GLY A 9 1.48 8.42 3.86
CA GLY A 9 1.63 9.22 5.07
C GLY A 9 0.31 9.43 5.80
N LEU A 10 -0.76 9.79 5.08
CA LEU A 10 -2.10 9.92 5.65
C LEU A 10 -2.62 8.59 6.21
N ALA A 11 -2.44 7.49 5.47
CA ALA A 11 -2.83 6.16 5.94
C ALA A 11 -2.06 5.75 7.20
N THR A 12 -0.76 6.00 7.24
CA THR A 12 0.09 5.69 8.40
C THR A 12 -0.30 6.53 9.61
N ALA A 13 -0.57 7.82 9.41
CA ALA A 13 -1.05 8.72 10.47
C ALA A 13 -2.41 8.28 11.02
N ALA A 14 -3.35 7.88 10.13
CA ALA A 14 -4.65 7.35 10.54
C ALA A 14 -4.50 6.07 11.36
N ILE A 15 -3.62 5.14 10.94
CA ILE A 15 -3.33 3.92 11.70
C ILE A 15 -2.72 4.22 13.07
N TYR A 16 -1.81 5.20 13.14
CA TYR A 16 -1.18 5.59 14.40
C TYR A 16 -2.20 6.18 15.39
N TYR A 17 -3.10 7.03 14.89
CA TYR A 17 -4.20 7.58 15.68
C TYR A 17 -5.18 6.50 16.16
N VAL A 18 -5.49 5.52 15.31
CA VAL A 18 -6.33 4.35 15.66
C VAL A 18 -5.64 3.45 16.71
N ARG A 19 -4.31 3.35 16.69
CA ARG A 19 -3.53 2.66 17.72
C ARG A 19 -3.59 3.39 19.07
N GLU A 20 -3.44 4.72 19.07
CA GLU A 20 -3.52 5.55 20.28
C GLU A 20 -4.91 5.51 20.92
N GLN A 21 -5.96 5.39 20.11
CA GLN A 21 -7.33 5.17 20.59
C GLN A 21 -7.56 3.77 21.20
N GLY A 22 -6.53 2.93 21.31
CA GLY A 22 -6.63 1.67 22.05
C GLY A 22 -7.50 0.61 21.37
N ILE A 23 -7.99 0.82 20.14
CA ILE A 23 -8.81 -0.16 19.40
C ILE A 23 -8.10 -1.52 19.25
N TRP A 24 -6.77 -1.53 19.31
CA TRP A 24 -5.91 -2.70 19.18
C TRP A 24 -5.12 -3.05 20.45
N ARG A 25 -5.33 -2.34 21.56
CA ARG A 25 -4.62 -2.58 22.83
C ARG A 25 -5.61 -3.06 23.89
N ASN A 26 -5.21 -4.06 24.69
CA ASN A 26 -5.93 -4.68 25.82
C ASN A 26 -7.46 -4.57 25.79
N SER A 27 -8.14 -5.72 25.62
CA SER A 27 -9.60 -5.90 25.55
C SER A 27 -10.45 -4.80 26.22
N ASP A 28 -10.17 -4.47 27.47
CA ASP A 28 -10.99 -3.52 28.24
C ASP A 28 -10.86 -2.05 27.78
N GLU A 29 -9.66 -1.59 27.43
CA GLU A 29 -9.44 -0.23 26.89
C GLU A 29 -10.03 -0.08 25.48
N ALA A 30 -9.91 -1.13 24.66
CA ALA A 30 -10.49 -1.18 23.31
C ALA A 30 -12.03 -1.14 23.36
N ILE A 31 -12.65 -1.83 24.32
CA ILE A 31 -14.10 -1.85 24.49
C ILE A 31 -14.60 -0.48 24.95
N GLU A 32 -13.93 0.19 25.90
CA GLU A 32 -14.29 1.55 26.30
C GLU A 32 -14.15 2.57 25.17
N ALA A 33 -13.05 2.52 24.42
CA ALA A 33 -12.83 3.39 23.27
C ALA A 33 -13.87 3.15 22.17
N SER A 34 -14.16 1.87 21.87
CA SER A 34 -15.21 1.49 20.94
C SER A 34 -16.59 1.97 21.39
N ASN A 35 -16.91 1.88 22.68
CA ASN A 35 -18.17 2.38 23.24
C ASN A 35 -18.28 3.90 23.14
N LYS A 36 -17.18 4.64 23.39
CA LYS A 36 -17.13 6.10 23.22
C LYS A 36 -17.34 6.49 21.76
N ILE A 37 -16.63 5.86 20.83
CA ILE A 37 -16.80 6.08 19.39
C ILE A 37 -18.23 5.72 18.97
N LYS A 38 -18.75 4.56 19.40
CA LYS A 38 -20.12 4.13 19.11
C LYS A 38 -21.15 5.11 19.66
N SER A 39 -20.96 5.67 20.85
CA SER A 39 -21.85 6.68 21.43
C SER A 39 -21.82 8.01 20.67
N ALA A 40 -20.65 8.43 20.19
CA ALA A 40 -20.48 9.64 19.39
C ALA A 40 -20.99 9.46 17.95
N VAL A 41 -20.91 8.24 17.42
CA VAL A 41 -21.34 7.89 16.05
C VAL A 41 -22.82 7.50 15.99
N LYS A 42 -23.43 7.07 17.10
CA LYS A 42 -24.85 6.69 17.20
C LYS A 42 -25.83 7.72 16.61
N PRO A 43 -25.77 9.03 16.97
CA PRO A 43 -26.71 10.01 16.42
C PRO A 43 -26.57 10.16 14.90
N TYR A 44 -25.35 10.06 14.36
CA TYR A 44 -25.10 10.16 12.93
C TYR A 44 -25.50 8.89 12.17
N VAL A 45 -25.39 7.71 12.79
CA VAL A 45 -25.86 6.45 12.18
C VAL A 45 -27.38 6.42 12.09
N ASP A 46 -28.08 6.97 13.10
CA ASP A 46 -29.54 7.05 13.07
C ASP A 46 -30.03 8.04 11.98
N GLU A 47 -29.34 9.17 11.80
CA GLU A 47 -29.62 10.13 10.71
C GLU A 47 -29.28 9.58 9.31
N VAL A 48 -28.16 8.85 9.18
CA VAL A 48 -27.74 8.24 7.91
C VAL A 48 -28.63 7.05 7.54
N LYS A 49 -29.10 6.28 8.53
CA LYS A 49 -30.04 5.18 8.33
C LYS A 49 -31.46 5.68 7.98
N ALA A 50 -31.83 6.89 8.41
CA ALA A 50 -33.09 7.52 8.04
C ALA A 50 -33.08 8.11 6.62
N GLN A 51 -31.94 8.61 6.15
CA GLN A 51 -31.82 9.23 4.81
C GLN A 51 -31.46 8.25 3.69
N ILE A 52 -30.97 7.06 4.04
CA ILE A 52 -30.51 6.08 3.07
C ILE A 52 -31.29 4.77 3.28
N PRO A 53 -32.37 4.50 2.52
CA PRO A 53 -33.04 3.21 2.49
C PRO A 53 -32.17 2.21 1.71
N ILE A 54 -30.95 1.97 2.19
CA ILE A 54 -30.15 0.83 1.78
C ILE A 54 -30.44 -0.22 2.84
N GLU A 55 -31.24 -1.22 2.48
CA GLU A 55 -31.29 -2.48 3.20
C GLU A 55 -29.85 -2.99 3.28
N MET A 56 -29.22 -2.83 4.44
CA MET A 56 -27.89 -3.39 4.68
C MET A 56 -28.03 -4.88 4.40
N PRO A 57 -27.34 -5.43 3.37
CA PRO A 57 -27.45 -6.85 3.07
C PRO A 57 -27.12 -7.58 4.36
N LYS A 58 -28.06 -8.42 4.80
CA LYS A 58 -28.00 -9.15 6.07
C LYS A 58 -26.59 -9.73 6.18
N ILE A 59 -25.79 -9.16 7.09
CA ILE A 59 -24.41 -9.60 7.30
C ILE A 59 -24.54 -11.11 7.55
N PRO A 60 -23.91 -11.97 6.72
CA PRO A 60 -24.06 -13.40 6.90
C PRO A 60 -23.73 -13.73 8.34
N GLU A 61 -24.57 -14.54 8.98
CA GLU A 61 -24.47 -14.87 10.40
C GLU A 61 -23.01 -15.15 10.79
N THR A 62 -22.62 -14.64 11.96
CA THR A 62 -21.24 -14.52 12.47
C THR A 62 -20.37 -15.77 12.30
N ASP A 63 -20.97 -16.95 12.14
CA ASP A 63 -20.29 -18.22 11.80
C ASP A 63 -19.51 -18.17 10.48
N ASN A 64 -19.96 -17.42 9.49
CA ASN A 64 -19.31 -17.35 8.18
C ASN A 64 -18.18 -16.31 8.11
N ILE A 65 -18.09 -15.39 9.09
CA ILE A 65 -17.07 -14.32 9.07
C ILE A 65 -15.68 -14.92 9.31
N CYS A 66 -15.57 -15.90 10.21
CA CYS A 66 -14.32 -16.61 10.47
C CYS A 66 -13.86 -17.39 9.23
N GLN A 67 -14.79 -18.10 8.57
CA GLN A 67 -14.49 -18.84 7.35
C GLN A 67 -14.10 -17.91 6.19
N THR A 68 -14.82 -16.79 6.04
CA THR A 68 -14.52 -15.77 5.02
C THR A 68 -13.16 -15.13 5.28
N ALA A 69 -12.85 -14.78 6.53
CA ALA A 69 -11.55 -14.25 6.93
C ALA A 69 -10.40 -15.23 6.66
N GLN A 70 -10.60 -16.52 6.94
CA GLN A 70 -9.62 -17.57 6.61
C GLN A 70 -9.40 -17.70 5.10
N GLN A 71 -10.47 -17.65 4.31
CA GLN A 71 -10.39 -17.69 2.85
C GLN A 71 -9.66 -16.47 2.29
N TYR A 72 -9.98 -15.27 2.76
CA TYR A 72 -9.29 -14.04 2.36
C TYR A 72 -7.82 -14.04 2.77
N TRP A 73 -7.51 -14.55 3.96
CA TRP A 73 -6.13 -14.70 4.40
C TRP A 73 -5.34 -15.61 3.47
N ASN A 74 -5.87 -16.80 3.18
CA ASN A 74 -5.24 -17.76 2.28
C ASN A 74 -5.09 -17.21 0.85
N LEU A 75 -6.09 -16.48 0.37
CA LEU A 75 -6.04 -15.81 -0.94
C LEU A 75 -4.97 -14.73 -0.95
N GLY A 76 -4.89 -13.90 0.10
CA GLY A 76 -3.90 -12.85 0.26
C GLY A 76 -2.48 -13.41 0.27
N VAL A 77 -2.22 -14.43 1.09
CA VAL A 77 -0.92 -15.11 1.16
C VAL A 77 -0.54 -15.66 -0.22
N ARG A 78 -1.44 -16.38 -0.89
CA ARG A 78 -1.20 -16.91 -2.24
C ARG A 78 -0.90 -15.80 -3.26
N ALA A 79 -1.65 -14.70 -3.23
CA ALA A 79 -1.46 -13.58 -4.12
C ALA A 79 -0.11 -12.90 -3.90
N THR A 80 0.31 -12.68 -2.64
CA THR A 80 1.60 -12.08 -2.33
C THR A 80 2.77 -12.95 -2.77
N PHE A 81 2.74 -14.25 -2.47
CA PHE A 81 3.81 -15.16 -2.90
C PHE A 81 3.84 -15.33 -4.42
N SER A 82 2.68 -15.41 -5.09
CA SER A 82 2.62 -15.42 -6.55
C SER A 82 3.22 -14.13 -7.14
N PHE A 83 2.89 -12.96 -6.56
CA PHE A 83 3.48 -11.69 -6.98
C PHE A 83 5.00 -11.66 -6.78
N LEU A 84 5.51 -12.14 -5.65
CA LEU A 84 6.96 -12.21 -5.39
C LEU A 84 7.68 -13.11 -6.39
N VAL A 85 7.08 -14.22 -6.78
CA VAL A 85 7.62 -15.14 -7.79
C VAL A 85 7.64 -14.49 -9.17
N HIS A 86 6.61 -13.71 -9.53
CA HIS A 86 6.54 -13.01 -10.82
C HIS A 86 7.24 -11.65 -10.84
N LEU A 87 7.65 -11.12 -9.69
CA LEU A 87 8.38 -9.86 -9.54
C LEU A 87 9.65 -9.75 -10.41
N PRO A 88 10.55 -10.76 -10.45
CA PRO A 88 11.73 -10.69 -11.32
C PRO A 88 11.36 -10.62 -12.81
N ASP A 89 10.27 -11.25 -13.24
CA ASP A 89 9.84 -11.21 -14.64
C ASP A 89 9.25 -9.84 -14.99
N TYR A 90 8.40 -9.29 -14.13
CA TYR A 90 7.88 -7.93 -14.30
C TYR A 90 9.00 -6.89 -14.26
N SER A 91 9.95 -7.00 -13.33
CA SER A 91 11.04 -6.04 -13.24
C SER A 91 11.95 -6.07 -14.47
N LYS A 92 12.25 -7.25 -15.03
CA LYS A 92 12.97 -7.39 -16.30
C LYS A 92 12.20 -6.79 -17.46
N GLU A 93 10.90 -7.07 -17.57
CA GLU A 93 10.07 -6.55 -18.66
C GLU A 93 9.98 -5.02 -18.62
N TYR A 94 9.75 -4.44 -17.44
CA TYR A 94 9.72 -2.98 -17.27
C TYR A 94 11.10 -2.34 -17.46
N ALA A 95 12.17 -2.99 -17.01
CA ALA A 95 13.54 -2.51 -17.21
C ALA A 95 13.92 -2.50 -18.70
N ASN A 96 13.62 -3.58 -19.44
CA ASN A 96 13.87 -3.66 -20.88
C ASN A 96 13.04 -2.63 -21.64
N LYS A 97 11.73 -2.50 -21.34
CA LYS A 97 10.88 -1.46 -21.95
C LYS A 97 11.38 -0.05 -21.66
N GLY A 98 11.90 0.20 -20.45
CA GLY A 98 12.50 1.47 -20.08
C GLY A 98 13.80 1.73 -20.84
N ALA A 99 14.68 0.74 -20.93
CA ALA A 99 15.92 0.83 -21.70
C ALA A 99 15.63 1.08 -23.19
N ASP A 100 14.71 0.33 -23.79
CA ASP A 100 14.31 0.48 -25.20
C ASP A 100 13.70 1.86 -25.47
N ALA A 101 12.86 2.37 -24.55
CA ALA A 101 12.27 3.71 -24.68
C ALA A 101 13.32 4.84 -24.55
N LEU A 102 14.35 4.65 -23.72
CA LEU A 102 15.43 5.63 -23.54
C LEU A 102 16.45 5.57 -24.69
N LEU A 103 16.78 4.39 -25.18
CA LEU A 103 17.74 4.18 -26.28
C LEU A 103 17.13 4.50 -27.66
N GLY A 104 15.80 4.37 -27.81
CA GLY A 104 15.09 4.81 -29.01
C GLY A 104 15.06 6.35 -29.17
N ASN A 105 15.36 7.11 -28.11
CA ASN A 105 15.42 8.57 -28.15
C ASN A 105 16.87 9.07 -28.24
N GLN A 106 17.24 9.60 -29.41
CA GLN A 106 18.58 10.06 -29.72
C GLN A 106 19.13 11.11 -28.74
N GLU A 107 18.27 11.99 -28.19
CA GLU A 107 18.71 13.02 -27.24
C GLU A 107 19.13 12.42 -25.90
N VAL A 108 18.39 11.42 -25.42
CA VAL A 108 18.66 10.75 -24.14
C VAL A 108 19.91 9.86 -24.24
N ALA A 109 20.10 9.19 -25.38
CA ALA A 109 21.31 8.42 -25.65
C ALA A 109 22.57 9.31 -25.68
N ASN A 110 22.48 10.49 -26.31
CA ASN A 110 23.59 11.45 -26.34
C ASN A 110 23.89 12.03 -24.94
N LEU A 111 22.86 12.34 -24.16
CA LEU A 111 23.01 12.76 -22.77
C LEU A 111 23.68 11.67 -21.93
N PHE A 112 23.23 10.41 -22.02
CA PHE A 112 23.82 9.30 -21.27
C PHE A 112 25.31 9.08 -21.63
N ASN A 113 25.66 9.12 -22.91
CA ASN A 113 27.04 9.03 -23.37
C ASN A 113 27.92 10.19 -22.89
N SER A 114 27.35 11.39 -22.73
CA SER A 114 28.07 12.52 -22.14
C SER A 114 28.41 12.30 -20.65
N PHE A 115 27.55 11.62 -19.90
CA PHE A 115 27.82 11.25 -18.50
C PHE A 115 28.89 10.17 -18.39
N THR A 116 28.80 9.09 -19.19
CA THR A 116 29.77 7.99 -19.14
C THR A 116 31.15 8.38 -19.64
N SER A 117 31.22 9.27 -20.65
CA SER A 117 32.50 9.80 -21.14
C SER A 117 33.21 10.68 -20.13
N SER A 118 32.47 11.34 -19.22
CA SER A 118 33.05 12.16 -18.15
C SER A 118 33.67 11.34 -17.01
N GLU A 119 33.27 10.08 -16.84
CA GLU A 119 33.76 9.21 -15.77
C GLU A 119 35.01 8.41 -16.16
N SER A 120 35.28 8.26 -17.47
CA SER A 120 36.50 7.64 -18.00
C SER A 120 37.79 8.47 -17.81
N SER A 121 37.71 9.73 -17.34
CA SER A 121 38.87 10.64 -17.28
C SER A 121 39.58 10.71 -15.91
N LYS A 122 39.33 9.79 -14.98
CA LYS A 122 40.18 9.66 -13.78
C LYS A 122 41.28 8.63 -14.02
N PRO A 123 42.55 9.02 -14.23
CA PRO A 123 43.64 8.07 -14.35
C PRO A 123 43.80 7.29 -13.05
N VAL A 124 43.86 5.97 -13.15
CA VAL A 124 44.33 5.07 -12.09
C VAL A 124 45.81 5.39 -11.86
N THR A 125 46.11 6.16 -10.82
CA THR A 125 47.47 6.36 -10.33
C THR A 125 47.99 5.01 -9.83
N LYS A 126 48.85 4.36 -10.61
CA LYS A 126 49.70 3.27 -10.13
C LYS A 126 50.63 3.85 -9.06
N GLN A 127 50.45 3.44 -7.81
CA GLN A 127 51.45 3.63 -6.75
C GLN A 127 52.50 2.52 -6.86
N GLN A 128 53.74 2.91 -6.58
CA GLN A 128 55.00 2.15 -6.68
C GLN A 128 55.04 0.91 -5.79
#